data_AF-A0A8C2FEQ2-F1
#
_entry.id   AF-A0A8C2FEQ2-F1
#
_cell.length_a   1.000
_cell.length_b   1.000
_cell.length_c   1.000
_cell.angle_alpha   90.00
_cell.angle_beta   90.00
_cell.angle_gamma   90.00
#
_symmetry.space_group_name_H-M   'P 1'
#
loop_
_entity.id
_entity.type
_entity.pdbx_description
1 polymer ?
#
loop_
_entity_poly.entity_id
_entity_poly.type
_entity_poly.pdbx_seq_one_letter_code
_entity_poly.pdbx_strand_id
1 'polypeptide(L)' 'MARPMIKESGMASLLLENPYYILRNVKKPKDQLRSSLKNVSDLFVMGGALILESAALLHWLEREGFWPLGM' A
#
# COMPACT_ATOMS: atom_id res chain seq x y z
N MET A 1 14.12 16.21 17.00
CA MET A 1 15.28 15.65 16.27
C MET A 1 14.71 14.58 15.35
N ALA A 2 14.84 14.73 14.03
CA ALA A 2 14.24 13.82 13.06
C ALA A 2 14.93 12.45 13.13
N ARG A 3 14.19 11.37 13.39
CA ARG A 3 14.74 10.01 13.46
C ARG A 3 14.72 9.40 12.06
N PRO A 4 15.88 9.08 11.45
CA PRO A 4 15.89 8.40 10.15
C PRO A 4 15.57 6.91 10.34
N MET A 5 14.59 6.39 9.58
CA MET A 5 14.18 4.96 9.63
C MET A 5 15.34 3.98 9.47
N ILE A 6 16.37 4.35 8.69
CA ILE A 6 17.58 3.56 8.46
C ILE A 6 18.42 3.36 9.73
N LYS A 7 18.44 4.34 10.63
CA LYS A 7 19.42 4.38 11.73
C LYS A 7 18.92 3.70 13.01
N GLU A 8 17.60 3.64 13.21
CA GLU A 8 16.97 2.99 14.39
C GLU A 8 16.24 1.69 14.04
N SER A 9 15.60 1.59 12.87
CA SER A 9 14.79 0.42 12.50
C SER A 9 15.48 -0.50 11.49
N GLY A 10 16.60 -0.05 10.87
CA GLY A 10 17.25 -0.75 9.77
C GLY A 10 16.40 -0.84 8.49
N MET A 11 15.28 -0.10 8.43
CA MET A 11 14.35 -0.12 7.31
C MET A 11 14.61 1.09 6.41
N ALA A 12 14.87 0.83 5.12
CA ALA A 12 15.11 1.88 4.13
C ALA A 12 13.84 2.26 3.35
N SER A 13 12.91 1.32 3.19
CA SER A 13 11.66 1.52 2.44
C SER A 13 10.56 0.58 2.95
N LEU A 14 9.31 1.05 2.87
CA LEU A 14 8.13 0.24 3.13
C LEU A 14 7.40 0.05 1.79
N LEU A 15 7.30 -1.19 1.32
CA LEU A 15 6.57 -1.52 0.09
C LEU A 15 5.16 -1.98 0.47
N LEU A 16 4.16 -1.18 0.11
CA LEU A 16 2.76 -1.57 0.27
C LEU A 16 2.30 -2.34 -0.97
N GLU A 17 2.02 -3.62 -0.80
CA GLU A 17 1.37 -4.41 -1.84
C GLU A 17 -0.13 -4.18 -1.84
N ASN A 18 -0.72 -4.03 -3.03
CA ASN A 18 -2.14 -3.80 -3.14
C ASN A 18 -2.93 -5.07 -2.77
N PRO A 19 -3.79 -5.03 -1.73
CA PRO A 19 -4.46 -6.21 -1.18
C PRO A 19 -5.35 -6.94 -2.20
N TYR A 20 -5.83 -6.23 -3.22
CA TYR A 20 -6.64 -6.83 -4.28
C TYR A 20 -5.84 -7.77 -5.20
N TYR A 21 -4.53 -7.58 -5.31
CA TYR A 21 -3.66 -8.51 -6.04
C TYR A 21 -3.36 -9.77 -5.22
N ILE A 22 -3.30 -9.66 -3.90
CA ILE A 22 -3.09 -10.80 -2.99
C ILE A 22 -4.35 -11.66 -2.95
N LEU A 23 -5.52 -11.01 -2.84
CA LEU A 23 -6.83 -11.66 -2.88
C LEU A 23 -7.19 -12.21 -4.27
N ARG A 24 -6.48 -11.81 -5.33
CA ARG A 24 -6.65 -12.35 -6.69
C ARG A 24 -6.43 -13.87 -6.75
N ASN A 25 -5.59 -14.45 -5.91
CA ASN A 25 -5.43 -15.91 -5.89
C ASN A 25 -6.63 -16.65 -5.26
N VAL A 26 -7.44 -15.97 -4.45
CA VAL A 26 -8.55 -16.58 -3.69
C VAL A 26 -9.92 -16.19 -4.25
N LYS A 27 -10.06 -14.96 -4.79
CA LYS A 27 -11.35 -14.35 -5.17
C LYS A 27 -11.45 -14.01 -6.66
N LYS A 28 -10.55 -14.50 -7.52
CA LYS A 28 -10.64 -14.21 -8.95
C LYS A 28 -11.93 -14.81 -9.55
N PRO A 29 -12.81 -13.99 -10.15
CA PRO A 29 -13.95 -14.49 -10.90
C PRO A 29 -13.45 -15.42 -12.01
N LYS A 30 -14.07 -16.60 -12.17
CA LYS A 30 -13.69 -17.61 -13.17
C LYS A 30 -13.60 -17.06 -14.60
N ASP A 31 -14.31 -15.97 -14.84
CA ASP A 31 -14.52 -15.33 -16.13
C ASP A 31 -13.56 -14.14 -16.37
N GLN A 32 -12.64 -13.85 -15.45
CA GLN A 32 -11.63 -12.79 -15.61
C GLN A 32 -10.38 -13.33 -16.31
N LEU A 33 -10.19 -12.95 -17.58
CA LEU A 33 -9.01 -13.34 -18.35
C LEU A 33 -7.78 -12.51 -17.89
N ARG A 34 -6.73 -13.20 -17.43
CA ARG A 34 -5.43 -12.59 -17.06
C ARG A 34 -5.56 -11.48 -16.00
N SER A 35 -4.79 -10.40 -16.14
CA SER A 35 -4.66 -9.26 -15.21
C SER A 35 -5.65 -8.14 -15.51
N SER A 36 -6.50 -8.28 -16.53
CA SER A 36 -7.49 -7.26 -16.88
C SER A 36 -8.57 -7.21 -15.81
N LEU A 37 -8.76 -6.04 -15.20
CA LEU A 37 -9.90 -5.77 -14.32
C LEU A 37 -11.18 -5.78 -15.16
N LYS A 38 -12.27 -6.36 -14.62
CA LYS A 38 -13.56 -6.39 -15.34
C LYS A 38 -14.24 -5.03 -15.37
N ASN A 39 -14.07 -4.24 -14.30
CA ASN A 39 -14.70 -2.94 -14.17
C ASN A 39 -13.64 -1.87 -13.91
N VAL A 40 -13.87 -0.67 -14.44
CA VAL A 40 -13.04 0.51 -14.14
C VAL A 40 -13.25 0.95 -12.68
N SER A 41 -14.44 0.69 -12.11
CA SER A 41 -14.73 0.96 -10.70
C SER A 41 -13.78 0.22 -9.75
N ASP A 42 -13.40 -1.02 -10.08
CA ASP A 42 -12.44 -1.78 -9.27
C ASP A 42 -11.07 -1.08 -9.22
N LEU A 43 -10.67 -0.36 -10.26
CA LEU A 43 -9.43 0.42 -10.27
C LEU A 43 -9.47 1.57 -9.25
N PHE A 44 -10.62 2.26 -9.13
CA PHE A 44 -10.79 3.34 -8.16
C PHE A 44 -10.85 2.82 -6.73
N VAL A 45 -11.56 1.71 -6.50
CA VAL A 45 -11.63 1.11 -5.15
C VAL A 45 -10.26 0.56 -4.74
N MET A 46 -9.54 -0.11 -5.66
CA MET A 46 -8.18 -0.58 -5.45
C MET A 46 -7.20 0.55 -5.19
N GLY A 47 -7.21 1.59 -6.02
CA GLY A 47 -6.33 2.74 -5.88
C GLY A 47 -6.62 3.53 -4.61
N GLY A 48 -7.91 3.76 -4.32
CA GLY A 48 -8.34 4.47 -3.11
C GLY A 48 -7.97 3.72 -1.83
N ALA A 49 -8.21 2.41 -1.78
CA ALA A 49 -7.78 1.58 -0.66
C ALA A 49 -6.26 1.62 -0.48
N LEU A 50 -5.48 1.52 -1.57
CA LEU A 50 -4.02 1.61 -1.51
C LEU A 50 -3.54 2.97 -0.99
N ILE A 51 -4.11 4.07 -1.46
CA ILE A 51 -3.74 5.43 -1.02
C ILE A 51 -4.05 5.62 0.46
N LEU A 52 -5.23 5.16 0.92
CA LEU A 52 -5.62 5.26 2.33
C LEU A 52 -4.70 4.45 3.25
N GLU A 53 -4.35 3.23 2.86
CA GLU A 53 -3.40 2.39 3.60
C GLU A 53 -2.00 3.02 3.63
N SER A 54 -1.52 3.53 2.50
CA SER A 54 -0.24 4.28 2.45
C SER A 54 -0.27 5.50 3.37
N ALA A 55 -1.37 6.26 3.38
CA ALA A 55 -1.51 7.43 4.25
C ALA A 55 -1.58 7.04 5.73
N ALA A 56 -2.28 5.95 6.08
CA ALA A 56 -2.33 5.43 7.44
C ALA A 56 -0.94 4.99 7.94
N LEU A 57 -0.17 4.30 7.10
CA LEU A 57 1.20 3.91 7.40
C LEU A 57 2.13 5.11 7.54
N LEU A 58 1.98 6.12 6.68
CA LEU A 58 2.73 7.37 6.76
C LEU A 58 2.45 8.11 8.07
N HIS A 59 1.18 8.23 8.46
CA HIS A 59 0.80 8.84 9.73
C HIS A 59 1.27 8.04 10.95
N TRP A 60 1.30 6.71 10.86
CA TRP A 60 1.87 5.88 11.92
C TRP A 60 3.38 6.12 12.08
N LEU A 61 4.12 6.18 10.97
CA LEU A 61 5.55 6.51 10.98
C LEU A 61 5.83 7.92 11.50
N GLU A 62 4.99 8.89 11.16
CA GLU A 62 5.09 10.27 11.68
C GLU A 62 4.88 10.30 13.20
N ARG A 63 3.91 9.53 13.73
CA ARG A 63 3.67 9.40 15.17
C ARG A 63 4.83 8.74 15.91
N GLU A 64 5.50 7.77 15.30
CA GLU A 64 6.72 7.15 15.84
C GLU A 64 7.94 8.12 15.81
N GLY A 65 7.77 9.31 15.21
CA GLY A 65 8.80 10.35 15.17
C GLY A 65 9.78 10.22 14.00
N PHE A 66 9.44 9.39 13.00
CA PHE A 66 10.23 9.29 11.78
C PHE A 66 9.99 10.50 10.88
N TRP A 67 11.08 11.11 10.42
CA TRP A 67 11.07 12.27 9.53
C TRP A 67 12.42 12.34 8.80
N PRO A 68 12.52 12.83 7.55
CA PRO A 68 11.44 13.14 6.61
C PRO A 68 10.84 11.88 5.99
N LEU A 69 9.52 11.86 5.84
CA LEU A 69 8.80 10.79 5.15
C LEU A 69 8.28 11.32 3.81
N GLY A 70 8.39 10.51 2.76
CA GLY A 70 7.87 10.82 1.43
C GLY A 70 7.07 9.64 0.89
N MET A 71 6.05 9.92 0.08
CA MET A 71 5.41 8.93 -0.80
C MET A 71 6.10 8.91 -2.16
#